data_AF-A0A0P1A4C3-F1
#
_entry.id   AF-A0A0P1A4C3-F1
#
_cell.length_a   1.000
_cell.length_b   1.000
_cell.length_c   1.000
_cell.angle_alpha   90.00
_cell.angle_beta   90.00
_cell.angle_gamma   90.00
#
_symmetry.space_group_name_H-M   'P 1'
#
loop_
_entity.id
_entity.type
_entity.pdbx_description
1 polymer ?
#
loop_
_entity_poly.entity_id
_entity_poly.type
_entity_poly.pdbx_seq_one_letter_code
_entity_poly.pdbx_strand_id
1 'polypeptide(L)'
;MSELYKTLVGVQQYQLFSMEEGKPGVVECRKGPDDEPVEQDLRRKIDDVLTDSVKVNRMMDHFVEKLSPPPPNAEKMADLYNKIRPYVPEEYQEDSVYAAPSRQQGDDAKAAKQARREH
;
A
#
# COMPACT_ATOMS: atom_id res chain seq x y z
N MET A 1 12.13 4.44 -13.80
CA MET A 1 11.29 3.23 -13.57
C MET A 1 10.28 2.94 -14.69
N SER A 2 9.86 3.92 -15.51
CA SER A 2 8.91 3.63 -16.60
C SER A 2 9.49 2.70 -17.68
N GLU A 3 10.81 2.62 -17.85
CA GLU A 3 11.43 1.92 -18.99
C GLU A 3 11.24 0.40 -19.03
N LEU A 4 11.03 -0.27 -17.89
CA LEU A 4 10.92 -1.73 -17.81
C LEU A 4 9.52 -2.26 -17.51
N TYR A 5 8.65 -1.43 -16.94
CA TYR A 5 7.31 -1.86 -16.58
C TYR A 5 6.26 -1.19 -17.47
N LYS A 6 5.32 -1.98 -17.98
CA LYS A 6 4.14 -1.47 -18.65
C LYS A 6 3.13 -1.03 -17.59
N THR A 7 2.32 -0.04 -17.95
CA THR A 7 1.22 0.39 -17.09
C THR A 7 0.19 -0.73 -16.97
N LEU A 8 -0.25 -1.02 -15.74
CA LEU A 8 -1.36 -1.93 -15.52
C LEU A 8 -2.65 -1.30 -16.03
N VAL A 9 -3.23 -1.87 -17.09
CA VAL A 9 -4.49 -1.40 -17.67
C VAL A 9 -5.66 -1.92 -16.85
N GLY A 10 -6.65 -1.06 -16.60
CA GLY A 10 -7.84 -1.46 -15.85
C GLY A 10 -7.59 -1.65 -14.35
N VAL A 11 -6.58 -1.00 -13.78
CA VAL A 11 -6.23 -1.12 -12.34
C VAL A 11 -7.43 -0.93 -11.41
N GLN A 12 -8.38 -0.05 -11.74
CA GLN A 12 -9.59 0.21 -10.97
C GLN A 12 -10.55 -0.99 -10.89
N GLN A 13 -10.37 -2.00 -11.74
CA GLN A 13 -11.16 -3.23 -11.68
C GLN A 13 -10.75 -4.12 -10.51
N TYR A 14 -9.54 -3.92 -9.96
CA TYR A 14 -8.96 -4.75 -8.91
C TYR A 14 -8.85 -3.96 -7.61
N GLN A 15 -9.03 -4.65 -6.48
CA GLN A 15 -8.90 -4.07 -5.15
C GLN A 15 -7.70 -4.62 -4.38
N LEU A 16 -7.22 -5.82 -4.71
CA LEU A 16 -6.08 -6.45 -4.07
C LEU A 16 -4.99 -6.75 -5.09
N PHE A 17 -3.74 -6.52 -4.67
CA PHE A 17 -2.55 -6.76 -5.46
C PHE A 17 -1.52 -7.50 -4.61
N SER A 18 -0.99 -8.60 -5.14
CA SER A 18 0.13 -9.32 -4.55
C SER A 18 1.28 -9.41 -5.55
N MET A 19 2.51 -9.32 -5.03
CA MET A 19 3.73 -9.54 -5.78
C MET A 19 4.58 -10.54 -5.01
N GLU A 20 5.12 -11.53 -5.71
CA GLU A 20 5.98 -12.56 -5.13
C GLU A 20 7.43 -12.30 -5.54
N GLU A 21 8.36 -12.41 -4.59
CA GLU A 21 9.80 -12.22 -4.83
C GLU A 21 10.34 -13.21 -5.90
N GLY A 22 9.80 -14.43 -5.94
CA GLY A 22 10.15 -15.46 -6.93
C GLY A 22 9.71 -15.15 -8.36
N LYS A 23 8.80 -14.18 -8.56
CA LYS A 23 8.26 -13.80 -9.88
C LYS A 23 8.35 -12.28 -10.08
N PRO A 24 9.55 -11.71 -10.15
CA PRO A 24 9.72 -10.27 -10.20
C PRO A 24 9.10 -9.69 -11.47
N GLY A 25 8.28 -8.66 -11.27
CA GLY A 25 7.53 -7.99 -12.33
C GLY A 25 6.19 -8.63 -12.69
N VAL A 26 5.79 -9.71 -12.01
CA VAL A 26 4.44 -10.27 -12.10
C VAL A 26 3.61 -9.77 -10.91
N VAL A 27 2.38 -9.34 -11.19
CA VAL A 27 1.42 -8.91 -10.17
C VAL A 27 0.18 -9.78 -10.26
N GLU A 28 -0.18 -10.43 -9.17
CA GLU A 28 -1.50 -11.04 -9.03
C GLU A 28 -2.50 -9.94 -8.65
N CYS A 29 -3.60 -9.87 -9.39
CA CYS A 29 -4.65 -8.88 -9.20
C CYS A 29 -5.97 -9.61 -8.84
N ARG A 30 -6.69 -9.15 -7.82
CA ARG A 30 -8.01 -9.68 -7.44
C ARG A 30 -9.04 -8.57 -7.32
N LYS A 31 -10.29 -8.86 -7.69
CA LYS A 31 -11.42 -7.92 -7.54
C LYS A 31 -11.88 -7.84 -6.08
N GLY A 32 -11.90 -8.97 -5.38
CA GLY A 32 -12.19 -9.12 -3.97
C GLY A 32 -11.32 -10.23 -3.35
N PRO A 33 -11.39 -10.40 -2.02
CA PRO A 33 -10.50 -11.32 -1.30
C PRO A 33 -10.67 -12.79 -1.73
N ASP A 34 -11.90 -13.18 -2.05
CA ASP A 34 -12.29 -14.54 -2.44
C ASP A 34 -12.31 -14.77 -3.97
N ASP A 35 -12.03 -13.72 -4.75
CA ASP A 35 -11.97 -13.84 -6.21
C ASP A 35 -10.66 -14.51 -6.65
N GLU A 36 -10.76 -15.31 -7.71
CA GLU A 36 -9.60 -15.94 -8.36
C GLU A 36 -8.59 -14.87 -8.84
N PRO A 37 -7.29 -15.07 -8.58
CA PRO A 37 -6.26 -14.13 -8.99
C PRO A 37 -6.04 -14.13 -10.50
N VAL A 38 -5.82 -12.92 -11.03
CA VAL A 38 -5.40 -12.71 -12.41
C VAL A 38 -3.94 -12.25 -12.40
N GLU A 39 -3.05 -13.07 -12.94
CA GLU A 39 -1.64 -12.68 -13.11
C GLU A 39 -1.48 -11.67 -14.24
N GLN A 40 -0.76 -10.60 -13.95
CA GLN A 40 -0.41 -9.54 -14.89
C GLN A 40 1.11 -9.38 -14.92
N ASP A 41 1.74 -9.83 -16.01
CA ASP A 41 3.16 -9.61 -16.22
C ASP A 41 3.40 -8.17 -16.67
N LEU A 42 3.94 -7.35 -15.77
CA LEU A 42 4.20 -5.94 -16.03
C LEU A 42 5.51 -5.73 -16.78
N ARG A 43 6.35 -6.75 -16.99
CA ARG A 43 7.62 -6.57 -17.70
C ARG A 43 7.36 -6.16 -19.15
N ARG A 44 8.13 -5.16 -19.61
CA ARG A 44 8.10 -4.72 -21.00
C ARG A 44 8.84 -5.72 -21.88
N LYS A 45 8.37 -5.79 -23.12
CA LYS A 45 9.11 -6.38 -24.22
C LYS A 45 9.93 -5.29 -24.90
N ILE A 46 11.21 -5.54 -25.08
CA ILE A 46 12.14 -4.70 -25.86
C ILE A 46 12.54 -5.55 -27.06
N ASP A 47 12.28 -5.06 -28.27
CA ASP A 47 12.48 -5.81 -29.51
C ASP A 47 11.80 -7.21 -29.45
N ASP A 48 10.55 -7.24 -28.97
CA ASP A 48 9.74 -8.44 -28.71
C ASP A 48 10.29 -9.44 -27.66
N VAL A 49 11.47 -9.16 -27.09
CA VAL A 49 12.07 -9.95 -26.02
C VAL A 49 11.60 -9.42 -24.67
N LEU A 50 11.01 -10.30 -23.86
CA LEU A 50 10.60 -9.98 -22.50
C LEU A 50 11.82 -9.65 -21.65
N THR A 51 11.73 -8.57 -20.87
CA THR A 51 12.82 -8.19 -19.96
C THR A 51 13.10 -9.31 -18.96
N ASP A 52 14.37 -9.69 -18.87
CA ASP A 52 14.85 -10.75 -17.98
C ASP A 52 14.64 -10.41 -16.49
N SER A 53 14.30 -11.43 -15.68
CA SER A 53 14.02 -11.28 -14.25
C SER A 53 15.22 -10.81 -13.44
N VAL A 54 16.45 -11.19 -13.81
CA VAL A 54 17.68 -10.74 -13.14
C VAL A 54 17.87 -9.23 -13.35
N LYS A 55 17.61 -8.76 -14.58
CA LYS A 55 17.65 -7.33 -14.89
C LYS A 55 16.58 -6.56 -14.10
N VAL A 56 15.38 -7.13 -13.96
CA VAL A 56 14.30 -6.55 -13.17
C VAL A 56 14.69 -6.42 -11.70
N ASN A 57 15.19 -7.50 -11.07
CA ASN A 57 15.64 -7.49 -9.68
C ASN A 57 16.76 -6.49 -9.43
N ARG A 58 17.80 -6.52 -10.27
CA ARG A 58 18.91 -5.56 -10.20
C ARG A 58 18.38 -4.12 -10.28
N MET A 59 17.39 -3.86 -11.11
CA MET A 59 16.83 -2.52 -11.18
C MET A 59 16.00 -2.14 -9.95
N MET A 60 15.27 -3.10 -9.38
CA MET A 60 14.52 -2.89 -8.13
C MET A 60 15.48 -2.54 -6.99
N ASP A 61 16.53 -3.34 -6.81
CA ASP A 61 17.48 -3.17 -5.71
C ASP A 61 18.30 -1.89 -5.81
N HIS A 62 18.70 -1.50 -7.02
CA HIS A 62 19.62 -0.38 -7.22
C HIS A 62 18.93 0.96 -7.49
N PHE A 63 17.69 0.97 -8.01
CA PHE A 63 17.03 2.21 -8.45
C PHE A 63 15.68 2.48 -7.78
N VAL A 64 15.13 1.55 -6.99
CA VAL A 64 13.97 1.88 -6.13
C VAL A 64 14.50 2.59 -4.90
N GLU A 65 14.16 3.87 -4.80
CA GLU A 65 14.41 4.64 -3.59
C GLU A 65 13.63 4.03 -2.42
N LYS A 66 14.34 3.70 -1.34
CA LYS A 66 13.71 3.27 -0.09
C LYS A 66 13.12 4.51 0.58
N LEU A 67 11.81 4.70 0.40
CA LEU A 67 11.10 5.76 1.10
C LEU A 67 11.03 5.43 2.59
N SER A 68 11.19 6.46 3.43
CA SER A 68 10.88 6.33 4.84
C SER A 68 9.39 6.03 5.02
N PRO A 69 9.00 5.28 6.08
CA PRO A 69 7.60 5.13 6.41
C PRO A 69 6.93 6.50 6.51
N PRO A 70 5.72 6.66 5.96
CA PRO A 70 5.01 7.92 6.09
C PRO A 70 4.77 8.21 7.58
N PRO A 71 4.78 9.49 7.99
CA PRO A 71 4.43 9.83 9.36
C PRO A 71 3.02 9.32 9.67
N PRO A 72 2.79 8.83 10.91
CA PRO A 72 1.47 8.35 11.31
C PRO A 72 0.40 9.42 11.09
N ASN A 73 -0.70 9.04 10.42
CA ASN A 73 -1.81 9.95 10.20
C ASN A 73 -2.60 10.14 11.51
N ALA A 74 -2.57 11.34 12.06
CA ALA A 74 -3.20 11.68 13.34
C ALA A 74 -4.72 11.38 13.39
N GLU A 75 -5.45 11.60 12.29
CA GLU A 75 -6.87 11.26 12.23
C GLU A 75 -7.11 9.76 12.27
N LYS A 76 -6.27 8.98 11.56
CA LYS A 76 -6.35 7.52 11.56
C LYS A 76 -5.99 6.94 12.93
N MET A 77 -4.98 7.48 13.60
CA MET A 77 -4.65 7.11 14.98
C MET A 77 -5.82 7.38 15.93
N ALA A 78 -6.43 8.57 15.82
CA ALA A 78 -7.60 8.91 16.64
C ALA A 78 -8.81 8.01 16.33
N ASP A 79 -9.05 7.68 15.06
CA ASP A 79 -10.15 6.78 14.68
C ASP A 79 -9.88 5.33 15.13
N LEU A 80 -8.63 4.84 15.05
CA LEU A 80 -8.22 3.53 15.55
C LEU A 80 -8.50 3.41 17.05
N TYR A 81 -8.08 4.40 17.84
CA TYR A 81 -8.31 4.41 19.29
C TYR A 81 -9.80 4.54 19.65
N ASN A 82 -10.51 5.52 19.07
CA ASN A 82 -11.86 5.87 19.54
C ASN A 82 -12.96 4.98 18.94
N LYS A 83 -12.79 4.52 17.69
CA LYS A 83 -13.86 3.82 16.95
C LYS A 83 -13.59 2.34 16.75
N ILE A 84 -12.33 1.95 16.59
CA ILE A 84 -11.98 0.57 16.21
C ILE A 84 -11.63 -0.25 17.44
N ARG A 85 -10.78 0.27 18.34
CA ARG A 85 -10.32 -0.43 19.57
C ARG A 85 -11.43 -1.13 20.37
N PRO A 86 -12.65 -0.57 20.56
CA PRO A 86 -13.71 -1.26 21.30
C PRO A 86 -14.18 -2.59 20.68
N TYR A 87 -13.94 -2.80 19.38
CA TYR A 87 -14.31 -4.00 18.64
C TYR A 87 -13.11 -4.93 18.39
N VAL A 88 -11.93 -4.58 18.88
CA VAL A 88 -10.72 -5.39 18.76
C VAL A 88 -10.75 -6.45 19.87
N PRO A 89 -10.43 -7.72 19.57
CA PRO A 89 -10.31 -8.76 20.60
C PRO A 89 -9.35 -8.35 21.71
N GLU A 90 -9.64 -8.73 22.95
CA GLU A 90 -8.92 -8.29 24.16
C GLU A 90 -7.40 -8.53 24.05
N GLU A 91 -7.01 -9.66 23.47
CA GLU A 91 -5.60 -10.04 23.21
C GLU A 91 -4.82 -9.05 22.34
N TYR A 92 -5.50 -8.19 21.56
CA TYR A 92 -4.89 -7.20 20.68
C TYR A 92 -5.17 -5.76 21.11
N GLN A 93 -5.98 -5.52 22.14
CA GLN A 93 -6.34 -4.15 22.56
C GLN A 93 -5.18 -3.35 23.17
N GLU A 94 -4.12 -4.04 23.59
CA GLU A 94 -2.88 -3.46 24.13
C GLU A 94 -1.81 -3.22 23.05
N ASP A 95 -2.08 -3.58 21.78
CA ASP A 95 -1.17 -3.26 20.69
C ASP A 95 -0.99 -1.73 20.59
N SER A 96 0.26 -1.31 20.42
CA SER A 96 0.68 0.07 20.14
C SER A 96 -0.15 0.76 19.04
N VAL A 97 -0.67 0.02 18.06
CA VAL A 97 -1.53 0.55 16.99
C VAL A 97 -2.85 1.14 17.53
N TYR A 98 -3.33 0.65 18.67
CA TYR A 98 -4.53 1.12 19.35
C TYR A 98 -4.22 1.98 20.58
N ALA A 99 -3.00 2.48 20.74
CA ALA A 99 -2.66 3.37 21.84
C ALA A 99 -3.44 4.69 21.76
N ALA A 100 -3.70 5.29 22.93
CA ALA A 100 -4.33 6.60 23.00
C ALA A 100 -3.44 7.65 22.29
N PRO A 101 -3.99 8.48 21.39
CA PRO A 101 -3.23 9.53 20.74
C PRO A 101 -2.76 10.57 21.76
N SER A 102 -1.60 11.17 21.50
CA SER A 102 -1.11 12.30 22.30
C SER A 102 -2.02 13.52 22.12
N ARG A 103 -1.89 14.52 23.02
CA ARG A 103 -2.65 15.78 22.90
C ARG A 103 -2.40 16.46 21.55
N GLN A 104 -1.14 16.56 21.14
CA GLN A 104 -0.76 17.15 19.85
C GLN A 104 -1.39 16.40 18.67
N GLN A 105 -1.34 15.06 18.67
CA GLN A 105 -1.98 14.26 17.63
C GLN A 105 -3.51 14.45 17.60
N GLY A 106 -4.13 14.56 18.77
CA GLY A 106 -5.57 14.88 18.87
C GLY A 106 -5.92 16.24 18.28
N ASP A 107 -5.08 17.26 18.51
CA ASP A 107 -5.29 18.61 18.01
C ASP A 107 -5.04 18.70 16.49
N ASP A 108 -3.97 18.06 16.00
CA ASP A 108 -3.67 17.96 14.57
C ASP A 108 -4.81 17.26 13.80
N ALA A 109 -5.37 16.18 14.37
CA ALA A 109 -6.50 15.48 13.78
C ALA A 109 -7.77 16.34 13.69
N LYS A 110 -8.02 17.21 14.68
CA LYS A 110 -9.15 18.15 14.64
C LYS A 110 -8.93 19.25 13.60
N ALA A 111 -7.73 19.82 13.56
CA ALA A 111 -7.36 20.87 12.61
C ALA A 111 -7.49 20.36 11.16
N ALA A 112 -7.01 19.14 10.88
CA ALA A 112 -7.14 18.51 9.57
C ALA A 112 -8.61 18.29 9.16
N LYS A 113 -9.46 17.81 10.09
CA LYS A 113 -10.91 17.67 9.84
C LYS A 113 -11.60 19.01 9.59
N GLN A 114 -11.19 20.07 10.29
CA GLN A 114 -11.74 21.40 10.12
C GLN A 114 -11.36 22.00 8.76
N ALA A 115 -10.08 21.95 8.38
CA ALA A 115 -9.59 22.51 7.12
C ALA A 115 -10.32 21.93 5.90
N ARG A 116 -10.71 20.65 5.94
CA ARG A 116 -11.49 20.00 4.87
C ARG A 116 -12.94 20.47 4.77
N ARG A 117 -13.54 20.96 5.86
CA ARG A 117 -14.93 21.46 5.86
C ARG A 117 -15.04 22.88 5.32
N GLU A 118 -13.92 23.61 5.30
CA GLU A 118 -13.83 24.98 4.82
C GLU A 118 -13.61 25.07 3.30
N HIS A 119 -13.45 23.93 2.62
CA HIS A 119 -13.20 23.80 1.19
C HIS A 119 -14.38 23.15 0.46
#